data_AF-A0A2P2KAR6-F1
#
_entry.id   AF-A0A2P2KAR6-F1
#
_cell.length_a   1.000
_cell.length_b   1.000
_cell.length_c   1.000
_cell.angle_alpha   90.00
_cell.angle_beta   90.00
_cell.angle_gamma   90.00
#
_symmetry.space_group_name_H-M   'P 1'
#
loop_
_entity.id
_entity.type
_entity.pdbx_description
1 polymer ?
#
loop_
_entity_poly.entity_id
_entity_poly.type
_entity_poly.pdbx_seq_one_letter_code
_entity_poly.pdbx_strand_id
1 'polypeptide(L)' 'MQALFRIGRGDPPPVPDSLSTDARDFIFRCLQVNPCYRPTAAQLLDHPFVRRSLQTLRTI' A
#
# COMPACT_ATOMS: atom_id res chain seq x y z
N MET A 1 22.32 6.04 7.97
CA MET A 1 21.79 5.92 6.58
C MET A 1 21.11 4.56 6.32
N GLN A 2 20.35 3.95 7.25
CA GLN A 2 19.89 2.56 7.06
C GLN A 2 18.79 2.39 5.99
N ALA A 3 17.93 3.41 5.80
CA ALA A 3 16.80 3.32 4.86
C ALA A 3 17.25 3.10 3.41
N LEU A 4 18.24 3.85 2.92
CA LEU A 4 18.74 3.69 1.54
C LEU A 4 19.32 2.30 1.29
N PHE A 5 20.06 1.74 2.25
CA PHE A 5 20.60 0.38 2.11
C PHE A 5 19.51 -0.68 2.05
N ARG A 6 18.45 -0.55 2.87
CA ARG A 6 17.30 -1.46 2.86
C ARG A 6 16.52 -1.37 1.54
N ILE A 7 16.31 -0.15 1.04
CA ILE A 7 15.68 0.07 -0.28
C ILE A 7 16.51 -0.59 -1.39
N GLY A 8 17.83 -0.42 -1.39
CA GLY A 8 18.72 -1.03 -2.37
C GLY A 8 18.71 -2.57 -2.34
N ARG A 9 18.42 -3.18 -1.19
CA ARG A 9 18.23 -4.64 -1.03
C ARG A 9 16.82 -5.12 -1.39
N GLY A 10 15.88 -4.19 -1.59
CA GLY A 10 14.46 -4.52 -1.74
C GLY A 10 13.80 -4.99 -0.44
N ASP A 11 14.36 -4.63 0.72
CA ASP A 11 13.75 -4.96 2.01
C ASP A 11 12.55 -4.02 2.26
N PRO A 12 11.31 -4.53 2.31
CA PRO A 12 10.17 -3.68 2.58
C PRO A 12 10.24 -3.12 4.02
N PRO A 13 9.69 -1.91 4.25
CA PRO A 13 9.59 -1.38 5.59
C PRO A 13 8.62 -2.22 6.43
N PRO A 14 8.81 -2.29 7.76
CA PRO A 14 7.84 -2.92 8.64
C PRO A 14 6.52 -2.14 8.59
N VAL A 15 5.40 -2.86 8.43
CA VAL A 15 4.05 -2.27 8.49
C VAL A 15 3.49 -2.52 9.89
N PRO A 16 3.03 -1.49 10.63
CA PRO A 16 2.50 -1.66 11.98
C PRO A 16 1.25 -2.52 12.02
N ASP A 17 1.15 -3.41 13.02
CA ASP A 17 -0.04 -4.24 13.25
C ASP A 17 -1.24 -3.48 13.82
N SER A 18 -1.04 -2.24 14.27
CA SER A 18 -2.12 -1.34 14.70
C SER A 18 -3.01 -0.86 13.55
N LEU A 19 -2.57 -1.05 12.29
CA LEU A 19 -3.34 -0.70 11.11
C LEU A 19 -4.41 -1.75 10.80
N SER A 20 -5.52 -1.31 10.21
CA SER A 20 -6.56 -2.23 9.73
C SER A 20 -5.99 -3.19 8.69
N THR A 21 -6.60 -4.37 8.56
CA THR A 21 -6.18 -5.38 7.58
C THR A 21 -6.14 -4.81 6.16
N ASP A 22 -7.13 -3.99 5.77
CA ASP A 22 -7.15 -3.36 4.45
C ASP A 22 -6.05 -2.32 4.26
N ALA A 23 -5.72 -1.54 5.30
CA ALA A 23 -4.63 -0.56 5.23
C ALA A 23 -3.28 -1.27 5.05
N ARG A 24 -3.06 -2.36 5.80
CA ARG A 24 -1.86 -3.18 5.68
C ARG A 24 -1.75 -3.81 4.29
N ASP A 25 -2.81 -4.45 3.79
CA ASP A 25 -2.84 -5.05 2.45
C ASP A 25 -2.55 -4.00 1.36
N PHE A 26 -3.17 -2.82 1.47
CA PHE A 26 -2.94 -1.72 0.55
C PHE A 26 -1.48 -1.26 0.52
N ILE A 27 -0.85 -1.10 1.69
CA ILE A 27 0.57 -0.71 1.79
C ILE A 27 1.46 -1.77 1.14
N PHE A 28 1.22 -3.06 1.39
CA PHE A 28 2.01 -4.14 0.79
C PHE A 28 1.87 -4.20 -0.75
N ARG A 29 0.68 -3.91 -1.29
CA ARG A 29 0.48 -3.79 -2.74
C ARG A 29 1.26 -2.62 -3.34
N CYS A 30 1.28 -1.47 -2.67
CA CYS A 30 2.03 -0.29 -3.11
C CYS A 30 3.54 -0.51 -3.07
N LEU A 31 4.03 -1.17 -2.02
CA LEU A 31 5.47 -1.40 -1.78
C LEU A 31 5.96 -2.73 -2.36
N GLN A 32 5.30 -3.23 -3.41
CA GLN A 32 5.71 -4.46 -4.07
C GLN A 32 7.10 -4.27 -4.73
N VAL A 33 8.04 -5.11 -4.31
CA VAL A 33 9.46 -5.05 -4.66
C VAL A 33 9.65 -5.45 -6.12
N ASN A 34 8.97 -6.52 -6.54
CA ASN A 34 8.98 -6.93 -7.95
C ASN A 34 8.03 -6.02 -8.75
N PRO A 35 8.53 -5.24 -9.72
CA PRO A 35 7.69 -4.34 -10.52
C PRO A 35 6.60 -5.08 -11.30
N CYS A 36 6.83 -6.32 -11.71
CA CYS A 36 5.84 -7.13 -12.46
C CYS A 36 4.61 -7.48 -11.62
N TYR A 37 4.73 -7.48 -10.30
CA TYR A 37 3.62 -7.73 -9.38
C TYR A 37 2.99 -6.44 -8.83
N ARG A 38 3.52 -5.27 -9.18
CA ARG A 38 2.99 -4.00 -8.69
C ARG A 38 1.68 -3.67 -9.40
N PRO A 39 0.56 -3.49 -8.69
CA PRO A 39 -0.70 -3.12 -9.32
C PRO A 39 -0.62 -1.74 -9.95
N THR A 40 -1.43 -1.52 -10.99
CA THR A 40 -1.61 -0.20 -11.59
C THR A 40 -2.31 0.75 -10.62
N ALA A 41 -2.17 2.06 -10.83
CA ALA A 41 -2.88 3.06 -10.05
C ALA A 41 -4.41 2.84 -10.07
N ALA A 42 -4.97 2.45 -11.22
CA ALA A 42 -6.40 2.13 -11.35
C ALA A 42 -6.82 0.96 -10.45
N GLN A 43 -6.01 -0.11 -10.39
CA GLN A 43 -6.26 -1.26 -9.50
C GLN A 43 -6.12 -0.87 -8.02
N LEU A 44 -5.16 0.00 -7.67
CA LEU A 44 -5.00 0.48 -6.29
C LEU A 44 -6.17 1.37 -5.86
N LEU A 45 -6.69 2.21 -6.75
CA LEU A 45 -7.88 3.04 -6.47
C LEU A 45 -9.15 2.20 -6.26
N ASP A 46 -9.19 0.99 -6.82
CA ASP A 46 -10.28 0.03 -6.62
C ASP A 46 -10.14 -0.80 -5.32
N HIS A 47 -9.03 -0.63 -4.58
CA HIS A 47 -8.83 -1.34 -3.32
C HIS A 47 -9.84 -0.91 -2.23
N PRO A 48 -10.36 -1.83 -1.39
CA PRO A 48 -11.33 -1.51 -0.34
C PRO A 48 -10.91 -0.38 0.61
N PHE A 49 -9.60 -0.30 0.92
CA PHE A 49 -9.03 0.78 1.73
C PHE A 49 -9.33 2.17 1.16
N VAL A 50 -9.19 2.35 -0.16
CA VAL A 50 -9.39 3.65 -0.83
C VAL A 50 -10.87 3.85 -1.17
N ARG A 51 -11.54 2.82 -1.70
CA ARG A 51 -12.94 2.91 -2.13
C ARG A 51 -13.88 3.34 -1.01
N ARG A 52 -13.71 2.81 0.21
CA ARG A 52 -14.55 3.19 1.35
C ARG A 52 -14.40 4.67 1.71
N SER A 53 -13.16 5.16 1.77
CA SER A 53 -12.90 6.58 2.04
C SER A 53 -13.50 7.48 0.97
N LEU A 54 -13.39 7.09 -0.31
CA LEU A 54 -14.02 7.84 -1.40
C LEU A 54 -15.55 7.78 -1.36
N GLN A 55 -16.16 6.67 -0.95
CA GLN A 55 -17.60 6.59 -0.74
C GLN A 55 -18.04 7.54 0.38
N THR A 56 -17.33 7.55 1.51
CA THR A 56 -17.62 8.50 2.59
C THR A 56 -17.54 9.94 2.09
N LEU A 57 -16.48 10.30 1.35
CA LEU A 57 -16.31 11.66 0.79
C LEU A 57 -17.37 12.06 -0.24
N ARG A 58 -17.93 11.10 -0.98
CA ARG A 58 -18.96 11.37 -2.01
C ARG A 58 -20.36 11.55 -1.44
N THR A 59 -20.56 11.20 -0.17
CA THR A 59 -21.87 11.28 0.49
C THR A 59 -22.01 12.52 1.38
N ILE A 60 -20.98 13.37 1.40
CA ILE A 60 -20.91 14.66 2.12
C ILE A 60 -21.01 15.79 1.09
#